data_AF-A0A819WHK5-F1
#
_entry.id   AF-A0A819WHK5-F1
#
_cell.length_a   1.000
_cell.length_b   1.000
_cell.length_c   1.000
_cell.angle_alpha   90.00
_cell.angle_beta   90.00
_cell.angle_gamma   90.00
#
_symmetry.space_group_name_H-M   'P 1'
#
loop_
_entity.id
_entity.type
_entity.pdbx_description
1 polymer ?
#
loop_
_entity_poly.entity_id
_entity_poly.type
_entity_poly.pdbx_seq_one_letter_code
_entity_poly.pdbx_strand_id
1 'polypeptide(L)'
;MAFCYITIPSLEHPLNKLQLYTLCAQTAYLNQSLSQGDGFLKMAITLLSDFPKQIEIDGKLVSSDKYLYESITNMMSTLVIVPVCNHRFKK
;
A
#
# COMPACT_ATOMS: atom_id res chain seq x y z
N MET A 1 13.89 -2.02 -3.70
CA MET A 1 12.65 -1.27 -3.99
C MET A 1 12.29 -1.19 -5.47
N ALA A 2 13.22 -0.88 -6.39
CA ALA A 2 12.90 -0.82 -7.83
C ALA A 2 12.27 -2.10 -8.41
N PHE A 3 12.69 -3.28 -7.96
CA PHE A 3 12.09 -4.55 -8.37
C PHE A 3 10.62 -4.70 -7.94
N CYS A 4 10.24 -4.20 -6.75
CA CYS A 4 8.86 -4.22 -6.27
C CYS A 4 7.93 -3.41 -7.16
N TYR A 5 8.43 -2.31 -7.75
CA TYR A 5 7.69 -1.50 -8.73
C TYR A 5 7.38 -2.26 -10.02
N ILE A 6 8.21 -3.25 -10.39
CA ILE A 6 8.03 -4.06 -11.60
C ILE A 6 7.14 -5.27 -11.29
N THR A 7 7.38 -5.95 -10.17
CA THR A 7 6.73 -7.24 -9.89
C THR A 7 5.33 -7.10 -9.30
N ILE A 8 5.05 -6.07 -8.49
CA ILE A 8 3.73 -5.93 -7.86
C ILE A 8 2.60 -5.73 -8.90
N PRO A 9 2.73 -4.88 -9.93
CA PRO A 9 1.72 -4.76 -10.98
C PRO A 9 1.41 -6.08 -11.69
N SER A 10 2.42 -6.94 -11.85
CA SER A 10 2.32 -8.24 -12.56
C SER A 10 1.58 -9.32 -11.78
N LEU A 11 1.28 -9.12 -10.50
CA LEU A 11 0.47 -10.08 -9.74
C LEU A 11 -0.97 -10.10 -10.24
N GLU A 12 -1.68 -11.22 -10.09
CA GLU A 12 -3.09 -11.29 -10.48
C GLU A 12 -4.02 -10.86 -9.33
N HIS A 13 -3.67 -11.21 -8.09
CA HIS A 13 -4.56 -11.01 -6.95
C HIS A 13 -4.48 -9.57 -6.38
N PRO A 14 -5.57 -8.79 -6.40
CA PRO A 14 -5.57 -7.37 -6.03
C PRO A 14 -5.27 -7.15 -4.54
N LEU A 15 -5.70 -8.06 -3.67
CA LEU A 15 -5.40 -7.95 -2.23
C LEU A 15 -3.90 -8.07 -1.96
N ASN A 16 -3.22 -8.97 -2.69
CA ASN A 16 -1.79 -9.20 -2.51
C ASN A 16 -1.00 -7.98 -2.97
N LYS A 17 -1.44 -7.34 -4.06
CA LYS A 17 -0.88 -6.06 -4.51
C LYS A 17 -1.02 -4.98 -3.44
N LEU A 18 -2.20 -4.85 -2.84
CA LEU A 18 -2.47 -3.83 -1.83
C LEU A 18 -1.61 -4.03 -0.57
N GLN A 19 -1.49 -5.27 -0.10
CA GLN A 19 -0.63 -5.62 1.03
C GLN A 19 0.85 -5.36 0.72
N LEU A 20 1.31 -5.74 -0.47
CA LEU A 20 2.70 -5.54 -0.88
C LEU A 20 3.06 -4.07 -1.05
N TYR A 21 2.17 -3.25 -1.63
CA TYR A 21 2.39 -1.81 -1.72
C TYR A 21 2.49 -1.17 -0.33
N THR A 22 1.65 -1.59 0.62
CA THR A 22 1.69 -1.08 2.00
C THR A 22 2.98 -1.50 2.71
N LEU A 23 3.40 -2.75 2.58
CA LEU A 23 4.66 -3.25 3.17
C LEU A 23 5.90 -2.57 2.55
N CYS A 24 5.86 -2.34 1.23
CA CYS A 24 6.89 -1.57 0.53
C CYS A 24 6.94 -0.12 1.06
N ALA A 25 5.80 0.54 1.24
CA ALA A 25 5.78 1.88 1.83
C ALA A 25 6.41 1.90 3.23
N GLN A 26 6.04 0.96 4.11
CA GLN A 26 6.62 0.85 5.45
C GLN A 26 8.13 0.64 5.43
N THR A 27 8.62 -0.31 4.63
CA THR A 27 10.06 -0.58 4.52
C THR A 27 10.81 0.60 3.90
N ALA A 28 10.22 1.33 2.95
CA ALA A 28 10.81 2.55 2.41
C ALA A 28 10.96 3.63 3.49
N TYR A 29 9.94 3.81 4.35
CA TYR A 29 9.99 4.78 5.45
C TYR A 29 11.04 4.41 6.50
N LEU A 30 11.17 3.13 6.85
CA LEU A 30 12.23 2.65 7.73
C LEU A 30 13.64 2.87 7.14
N ASN A 31 13.78 2.81 5.81
CA ASN A 31 15.04 3.03 5.09
C ASN A 31 15.26 4.50 4.67
N GLN A 32 14.55 5.47 5.27
CA GLN A 32 14.62 6.90 4.94
C GLN A 32 14.35 7.25 3.47
N SER A 33 13.76 6.33 2.71
CA SER A 33 13.44 6.48 1.29
C SER A 33 12.03 7.05 1.11
N LEU A 34 11.79 8.23 1.71
CA LEU A 34 10.45 8.87 1.80
C LEU A 34 9.75 9.00 0.44
N SER A 35 10.47 9.48 -0.59
CA SER A 35 9.91 9.66 -1.93
C SER A 35 9.47 8.35 -2.59
N GLN A 36 10.16 7.24 -2.31
CA GLN A 36 9.76 5.91 -2.78
C GLN A 36 8.57 5.38 -1.98
N GLY A 37 8.56 5.60 -0.66
CA GLY A 37 7.43 5.25 0.20
C GLY A 37 6.13 5.94 -0.22
N ASP A 38 6.19 7.24 -0.48
CA ASP A 38 5.06 8.03 -0.97
C ASP A 38 4.56 7.55 -2.34
N GLY A 39 5.48 7.13 -3.21
CA GLY A 39 5.14 6.53 -4.49
C GLY A 39 4.37 5.21 -4.32
N PHE A 40 4.80 4.32 -3.42
CA PHE A 40 4.09 3.08 -3.13
C PHE A 40 2.73 3.32 -2.49
N LEU A 41 2.63 4.31 -1.60
CA LEU A 41 1.38 4.72 -0.97
C LEU A 41 0.37 5.26 -1.99
N LYS A 42 0.83 6.07 -2.95
CA LYS A 42 -0.02 6.53 -4.07
C LYS A 42 -0.54 5.36 -4.91
N MET A 43 0.33 4.40 -5.24
CA MET A 43 -0.09 3.20 -5.99
C MET A 43 -1.12 2.37 -5.21
N ALA A 44 -0.95 2.23 -3.89
CA ALA A 44 -1.94 1.59 -3.03
C ALA A 44 -3.29 2.32 -3.02
N ILE A 45 -3.30 3.66 -2.94
CA ILE A 45 -4.53 4.47 -2.98
C ILE A 45 -5.25 4.34 -4.32
N THR A 46 -4.50 4.39 -5.44
CA THR A 46 -5.08 4.19 -6.78
C THR A 46 -5.72 2.80 -6.88
N LEU A 47 -5.00 1.77 -6.43
CA LEU A 47 -5.54 0.40 -6.43
C LEU A 47 -6.77 0.24 -5.53
N LEU A 48 -6.82 0.94 -4.39
CA LEU A 48 -7.96 0.93 -3.48
C LEU A 48 -9.22 1.51 -4.15
N SER A 49 -9.04 2.53 -5.00
CA SER A 49 -10.13 3.20 -5.72
C SER A 49 -10.75 2.28 -6.78
N ASP A 50 -9.92 1.45 -7.41
CA ASP A 50 -10.31 0.48 -8.44
C ASP A 50 -10.58 -0.92 -7.88
N PHE A 51 -10.63 -1.08 -6.55
CA PHE A 51 -10.69 -2.40 -5.92
C PHE A 51 -12.06 -3.07 -6.15
N PRO A 52 -12.10 -4.35 -6.55
CA PRO A 52 -13.36 -5.04 -6.79
C PRO A 52 -14.13 -5.25 -5.47
N LYS A 53 -15.46 -5.18 -5.54
CA LYS A 53 -16.37 -5.41 -4.38
C LYS A 53 -16.33 -6.84 -3.84
N GLN A 54 -15.93 -7.78 -4.68
CA GLN A 54 -15.74 -9.18 -4.32
C GLN A 54 -14.39 -9.63 -4.83
N ILE A 55 -13.71 -10.42 -4.01
CA ILE A 55 -12.42 -11.03 -4.34
C ILE A 55 -12.53 -12.54 -4.15
N GLU A 56 -11.82 -13.29 -4.99
CA GLU A 56 -11.74 -14.74 -4.86
C GLU A 56 -10.63 -15.12 -3.89
N ILE A 57 -10.99 -15.75 -2.78
CA ILE A 57 -10.05 -16.28 -1.79
C ILE A 57 -10.35 -17.77 -1.64
N ASP A 58 -9.34 -18.62 -1.88
CA ASP A 58 -9.47 -20.08 -1.83
C ASP A 58 -10.65 -20.62 -2.67
N GLY A 59 -10.87 -20.02 -3.85
CA GLY A 59 -11.96 -20.39 -4.77
C GLY A 59 -13.35 -19.91 -4.34
N LYS A 60 -13.46 -19.07 -3.30
CA LYS A 60 -14.73 -18.47 -2.86
C LYS A 60 -14.73 -16.97 -3.07
N LEU A 61 -15.83 -16.44 -3.62
CA LEU A 61 -16.06 -15.00 -3.68
C LEU A 61 -16.43 -14.48 -2.29
N VAL A 62 -15.57 -13.63 -1.74
CA VAL A 62 -15.74 -12.99 -0.44
C VAL A 62 -15.86 -11.47 -0.65
N SER A 63 -16.67 -10.80 0.16
CA SER A 63 -16.70 -9.33 0.14
C SER A 63 -15.33 -8.76 0.50
N SER A 64 -14.87 -7.79 -0.27
CA SER A 64 -13.59 -7.11 -0.04
C SER A 64 -13.64 -6.13 1.13
N ASP A 65 -14.82 -5.75 1.63
CA ASP A 65 -15.01 -4.69 2.64
C ASP A 65 -14.15 -4.89 3.91
N LYS A 66 -14.11 -6.12 4.44
CA LYS A 66 -13.34 -6.44 5.65
C LYS A 66 -11.84 -6.20 5.44
N TYR A 67 -11.33 -6.63 4.28
CA TYR A 67 -9.91 -6.54 3.95
C TYR A 67 -9.48 -5.12 3.58
N LEU A 68 -10.39 -4.37 2.95
CA LEU A 68 -10.20 -2.95 2.66
C LEU A 68 -10.11 -2.15 3.96
N TYR A 69 -11.02 -2.39 4.91
CA TYR A 69 -11.00 -1.72 6.20
C TYR A 69 -9.68 -1.94 6.96
N GLU A 70 -9.20 -3.18 6.99
CA GLU A 70 -7.92 -3.52 7.62
C GLU A 70 -6.74 -2.87 6.89
N SER A 71 -6.74 -2.89 5.55
CA SER A 71 -5.66 -2.29 4.74
C SER A 71 -5.60 -0.78 4.90
N ILE A 72 -6.75 -0.09 4.91
CA ILE A 72 -6.84 1.36 5.17
C ILE A 72 -6.34 1.68 6.57
N THR A 73 -6.75 0.91 7.58
CA THR A 73 -6.31 1.09 8.97
C THR A 73 -4.79 0.94 9.09
N ASN A 74 -4.21 -0.04 8.40
CA ASN A 74 -2.76 -0.27 8.37
C ASN A 74 -2.01 0.86 7.65
N MET A 75 -2.54 1.37 6.53
CA MET A 75 -1.97 2.54 5.85
C MET A 75 -2.01 3.80 6.72
N MET A 76 -3.14 4.06 7.39
CA MET A 76 -3.28 5.20 8.29
C MET A 76 -2.32 5.09 9.48
N SER A 77 -2.19 3.90 10.07
CA SER A 77 -1.22 3.65 11.15
C SER A 77 0.22 3.88 10.67
N THR A 78 0.53 3.47 9.43
CA THR A 78 1.82 3.73 8.81
C THR A 78 2.07 5.24 8.65
N LEU A 79 1.07 6.00 8.18
CA LEU A 79 1.16 7.46 8.02
C LEU A 79 1.32 8.18 9.38
N VAL A 80 0.68 7.69 10.44
CA VAL A 80 0.85 8.21 11.81
C VAL A 80 2.28 8.00 12.32
N ILE A 81 2.92 6.89 11.97
CA ILE A 81 4.32 6.56 12.33
C ILE A 81 5.34 7.32 11.46
N VAL A 82 4.93 8.07 10.44
CA VAL A 82 5.79 8.91 9.59
C VAL A 82 5.76 10.39 10.05
N PRO A 83 5.51 10.71 11.34
CA PRO A 83 4.96 12.00 11.70
C PRO A 83 5.92 13.13 11.26
N VAL A 84 5.42 14.04 10.43
CA VAL A 84 5.92 15.42 10.27
C VAL A 84 7.40 15.60 9.88
N CYS A 85 8.15 14.57 9.43
CA CYS A 85 9.52 14.77 8.91
C CYS A 85 9.58 15.67 7.67
N ASN A 86 8.44 15.99 7.05
CA ASN A 86 8.35 16.99 5.98
C ASN A 86 8.62 18.43 6.44
N HIS A 87 8.78 18.70 7.75
CA HIS A 87 9.18 20.05 8.20
C HIS A 87 10.67 20.39 7.96
N ARG A 88 11.45 19.51 7.33
CA ARG A 88 12.90 19.70 7.06
C ARG A 88 13.32 19.93 5.60
N PHE A 89 12.40 20.27 4.68
CA PHE A 89 12.75 20.72 3.32
C PHE A 89 12.43 22.20 3.04
N LYS A 90 12.57 23.08 4.05
CA LYS A 90 12.83 24.50 3.83
C LYS A 90 14.21 24.86 4.35
N LYS A 91 15.21 24.81 3.47
CA LYS A 91 16.37 25.70 3.48
C LYS A 91 16.99 25.73 2.09
#